data_AF-A0AAD2DCU7-F1
#
_entry.id   AF-A0AAD2DCU7-F1
#
_cell.length_a   1.000
_cell.length_b   1.000
_cell.length_c   1.000
_cell.angle_alpha   90.00
_cell.angle_beta   90.00
_cell.angle_gamma   90.00
#
_symmetry.space_group_name_H-M   'P 1'
#
loop_
_entity.id
_entity.type
_entity.pdbx_description
1 polymer ?
#
loop_
_entity_poly.entity_id
_entity_poly.type
_entity_poly.pdbx_seq_one_letter_code
_entity_poly.pdbx_strand_id
1 'polypeptide(L)'
;MSKLIEFEKLSRKEQIEIIANQFNKEEQAEIIISCFSGHERMLEVASIFAILTSYKIIGDDYVEYYDGLVDEEIEERINNAILNNNSEGILKEEEIAWNSIINALGIKTIFEIMDNWKKYVGRSIRIENLLSDTKKHLYTEFLLED
;
A
#
# COMPACT_ATOMS: atom_id res chain seq x y z
N MET A 1 26.46 -13.90 2.32
CA MET A 1 26.18 -14.46 0.98
C MET A 1 25.44 -15.80 0.98
N SER A 2 25.50 -16.65 2.01
CA SER A 2 24.83 -17.98 1.99
C SER A 2 23.34 -17.99 2.41
N LYS A 3 22.87 -17.07 3.26
CA LYS A 3 21.47 -17.07 3.74
C LYS A 3 20.43 -16.58 2.71
N LEU A 4 20.79 -15.63 1.85
CA LEU A 4 19.88 -15.08 0.82
C LEU A 4 19.56 -16.09 -0.29
N ILE A 5 20.52 -16.92 -0.70
CA ILE A 5 20.35 -17.96 -1.74
C ILE A 5 19.44 -19.10 -1.24
N GLU A 6 19.37 -19.34 0.06
CA GLU A 6 18.43 -20.31 0.65
C GLU A 6 17.02 -19.74 0.75
N PHE A 7 16.88 -18.43 1.02
CA PHE A 7 15.59 -17.75 1.12
C PHE A 7 14.80 -17.75 -0.20
N GLU A 8 15.49 -17.52 -1.33
CA GLU A 8 14.87 -17.52 -2.66
C GLU A 8 14.35 -18.91 -3.10
N LYS A 9 14.83 -19.99 -2.47
CA LYS A 9 14.38 -21.37 -2.76
C LYS A 9 13.14 -21.78 -1.97
N LEU A 10 12.75 -21.00 -0.97
CA LEU A 10 11.55 -21.25 -0.18
C LEU A 10 10.29 -20.94 -0.97
N SER A 11 9.19 -21.61 -0.64
CA SER A 11 7.89 -21.22 -1.17
C SER A 11 7.53 -19.81 -0.70
N ARG A 12 6.70 -19.11 -1.48
CA ARG A 12 6.24 -17.76 -1.14
C ARG A 12 5.59 -17.69 0.24
N LYS A 13 4.86 -18.73 0.63
CA LYS A 13 4.24 -18.84 1.95
C LYS A 13 5.30 -18.88 3.07
N GLU A 14 6.34 -19.68 2.90
CA GLU A 14 7.43 -19.79 3.88
C GLU A 14 8.23 -18.48 3.97
N GLN A 15 8.50 -17.83 2.84
CA GLN A 15 9.13 -16.50 2.83
C GLN A 15 8.33 -15.48 3.66
N ILE A 16 7.01 -15.41 3.44
CA ILE A 16 6.11 -14.52 4.18
C ILE A 16 6.12 -14.83 5.68
N GLU A 17 6.04 -16.11 6.07
CA GLU A 17 6.07 -16.52 7.48
C GLU A 17 7.39 -16.15 8.17
N ILE A 18 8.53 -16.29 7.47
CA ILE A 18 9.82 -15.89 8.00
C ILE A 18 9.91 -14.37 8.13
N ILE A 19 9.56 -13.62 7.08
CA ILE A 19 9.56 -12.14 7.09
C ILE A 19 8.73 -11.61 8.25
N ALA A 20 7.51 -12.12 8.42
CA ALA A 20 6.58 -11.63 9.44
C ALA A 20 7.01 -11.94 10.88
N ASN A 21 7.77 -13.01 11.12
CA ASN A 21 8.05 -13.49 12.48
C ASN A 21 9.52 -13.36 12.92
N GLN A 22 10.46 -13.25 11.98
CA GLN A 22 11.90 -13.29 12.29
C GLN A 22 12.64 -11.99 11.99
N PHE A 23 12.03 -11.11 11.20
CA PHE A 23 12.61 -9.81 10.83
C PHE A 23 11.89 -8.68 11.57
N ASN A 24 12.67 -7.69 12.00
CA ASN A 24 12.12 -6.46 12.57
C ASN A 24 11.50 -5.58 11.47
N LYS A 25 10.85 -4.48 11.86
CA LYS A 25 10.10 -3.64 10.92
C LYS A 25 10.97 -2.98 9.84
N GLU A 26 12.17 -2.54 10.19
CA GLU A 26 13.14 -1.96 9.25
C GLU A 26 13.58 -3.02 8.22
N GLU A 27 13.93 -4.22 8.69
CA GLU A 27 14.32 -5.33 7.82
C GLU A 27 13.16 -5.78 6.91
N GLN A 28 11.93 -5.80 7.43
CA GLN A 28 10.73 -6.08 6.65
C GLN A 28 10.56 -5.03 5.53
N ALA A 29 10.72 -3.74 5.85
CA ALA A 29 10.63 -2.66 4.88
C ALA A 29 11.70 -2.80 3.80
N GLU A 30 12.95 -3.04 4.15
CA GLU A 30 14.04 -3.24 3.18
C GLU A 30 13.75 -4.40 2.20
N ILE A 31 13.26 -5.53 2.72
CA ILE A 31 12.90 -6.69 1.88
C ILE A 31 11.74 -6.35 0.94
N ILE A 32 10.71 -5.66 1.44
CA ILE A 32 9.55 -5.24 0.63
C ILE A 32 9.99 -4.25 -0.44
N ILE A 33 10.77 -3.23 -0.09
CA ILE A 33 11.29 -2.21 -1.01
C ILE A 33 12.10 -2.89 -2.12
N SER A 34 12.99 -3.83 -1.76
CA SER A 34 13.78 -4.57 -2.74
C SER A 34 12.89 -5.35 -3.73
N CYS A 35 11.84 -6.01 -3.23
CA CYS A 35 10.88 -6.72 -4.08
C CYS A 35 10.04 -5.78 -4.95
N PHE A 36 9.60 -4.65 -4.38
CA PHE A 36 8.75 -3.65 -5.02
C PHE A 36 9.49 -2.90 -6.13
N SER A 37 10.72 -2.44 -5.88
CA SER A 37 11.54 -1.71 -6.85
C SER A 37 11.91 -2.54 -8.08
N GLY A 38 11.91 -3.88 -7.95
CA GLY A 38 12.10 -4.82 -9.06
C GLY A 38 10.81 -5.23 -9.77
N HIS A 39 9.64 -4.76 -9.32
CA HIS A 39 8.34 -5.23 -9.79
C HIS A 39 7.97 -4.65 -11.15
N GLU A 40 7.52 -5.51 -12.09
CA GLU A 40 7.18 -5.11 -13.47
C GLU A 40 6.08 -4.04 -13.59
N ARG A 41 5.27 -3.92 -12.54
CA ARG A 41 4.05 -3.10 -12.46
C ARG A 41 4.05 -2.27 -11.19
N MET A 42 5.20 -1.65 -10.92
CA MET A 42 5.47 -0.89 -9.71
C MET A 42 4.44 0.22 -9.50
N LEU A 43 4.05 0.95 -10.56
CA LEU A 43 3.08 2.05 -10.47
C LEU A 43 1.69 1.56 -10.05
N GLU A 44 1.21 0.46 -10.63
CA GLU A 44 -0.08 -0.12 -10.30
C GLU A 44 -0.09 -0.67 -8.86
N VAL A 45 0.99 -1.35 -8.46
CA VAL A 45 1.15 -1.85 -7.09
C VAL A 45 1.22 -0.69 -6.08
N ALA A 46 1.94 0.38 -6.41
CA ALA A 46 2.06 1.58 -5.57
C ALA A 46 0.68 2.21 -5.32
N SER A 47 -0.10 2.40 -6.38
CA SER A 47 -1.47 2.90 -6.29
C SER A 47 -2.35 1.98 -5.43
N ILE A 48 -2.28 0.65 -5.60
CA ILE A 48 -3.04 -0.28 -4.76
C ILE A 48 -2.62 -0.18 -3.28
N PHE A 49 -1.32 -0.09 -2.99
CA PHE A 49 -0.84 0.09 -1.62
C PHE A 49 -1.34 1.39 -1.01
N ALA A 50 -1.24 2.50 -1.75
CA ALA A 50 -1.68 3.80 -1.30
C ALA A 50 -3.18 3.81 -0.97
N ILE A 51 -4.02 3.33 -1.90
CA ILE A 51 -5.48 3.24 -1.72
C ILE A 51 -5.80 2.38 -0.50
N LEU A 52 -5.27 1.16 -0.43
CA LEU A 52 -5.65 0.25 0.66
C LEU A 52 -5.14 0.72 2.01
N THR A 53 -4.02 1.45 2.03
CA THR A 53 -3.46 2.00 3.27
C THR A 53 -4.27 3.20 3.74
N SER A 54 -4.65 4.13 2.85
CA SER A 54 -5.44 5.30 3.24
C SER A 54 -6.76 4.91 3.92
N TYR A 55 -7.47 3.93 3.38
CA TYR A 55 -8.72 3.44 3.99
C TYR A 55 -8.54 2.59 5.26
N LYS A 56 -7.31 2.18 5.61
CA LYS A 56 -7.03 1.30 6.76
C LYS A 56 -6.20 1.94 7.84
N ILE A 57 -5.58 3.09 7.57
CA ILE A 57 -4.75 3.78 8.53
C ILE A 57 -5.65 4.29 9.66
N ILE A 58 -5.29 3.96 10.89
CA ILE A 58 -6.06 4.29 12.08
C ILE A 58 -5.12 4.51 13.26
N GLY A 59 -5.61 5.17 14.31
CA GLY A 59 -4.89 5.32 15.56
C GLY A 59 -3.63 6.17 15.44
N ASP A 60 -2.55 5.72 16.07
CA ASP A 60 -1.33 6.52 16.26
C ASP A 60 -0.68 6.93 14.93
N ASP A 61 -0.63 6.02 13.94
CA ASP A 61 -0.07 6.34 12.62
C ASP A 61 -0.85 7.46 11.91
N TYR A 62 -2.18 7.46 12.02
CA TYR A 62 -3.00 8.55 11.45
C TYR A 62 -2.70 9.86 12.17
N VAL A 63 -2.75 9.87 13.50
CA VAL A 63 -2.57 11.09 14.31
C VAL A 63 -1.16 11.68 14.14
N GLU A 64 -0.13 10.85 14.03
CA GLU A 64 1.25 11.32 13.97
C GLU A 64 1.62 11.87 12.58
N TYR A 65 1.14 11.24 11.51
CA TYR A 65 1.65 11.52 10.16
C TYR A 65 0.61 12.09 9.19
N TYR A 66 -0.69 11.88 9.44
CA TYR A 66 -1.76 12.14 8.49
C TYR A 66 -2.95 12.92 9.08
N ASP A 67 -2.81 13.48 10.28
CA ASP A 67 -3.89 14.18 10.97
C ASP A 67 -4.44 15.34 10.12
N GLY A 68 -5.78 15.38 10.00
CA GLY A 68 -6.50 16.38 9.21
C GLY A 68 -6.51 16.15 7.70
N LEU A 69 -5.84 15.11 7.18
CA LEU A 69 -5.90 14.75 5.77
C LEU A 69 -7.11 13.86 5.47
N VAL A 70 -7.69 14.03 4.28
CA VAL A 70 -8.70 13.11 3.73
C VAL A 70 -8.04 11.93 3.02
N ASP A 71 -8.80 10.86 2.77
CA ASP A 71 -8.28 9.60 2.22
C ASP A 71 -7.52 9.80 0.89
N GLU A 72 -8.00 10.70 0.03
CA GLU A 72 -7.34 11.01 -1.25
C GLU A 72 -5.98 11.71 -1.07
N GLU A 73 -5.83 12.57 -0.07
CA GLU A 73 -4.56 13.26 0.24
C GLU A 73 -3.55 12.30 0.85
N ILE A 74 -4.02 11.37 1.69
CA ILE A 74 -3.19 10.29 2.26
C ILE A 74 -2.71 9.36 1.15
N GLU A 75 -3.60 8.97 0.24
CA GLU A 75 -3.26 8.15 -0.93
C GLU A 75 -2.16 8.84 -1.76
N GLU A 76 -2.35 10.10 -2.14
CA GLU A 76 -1.38 10.84 -2.94
C GLU A 76 -0.02 10.93 -2.22
N ARG A 77 -0.02 11.23 -0.93
CA ARG A 77 1.22 11.33 -0.13
C ARG A 77 1.98 10.01 -0.08
N ILE A 78 1.29 8.90 0.20
CA ILE A 78 1.92 7.57 0.25
C ILE A 78 2.46 7.19 -1.12
N ASN A 79 1.67 7.37 -2.18
CA ASN A 79 2.06 7.00 -3.55
C ASN A 79 3.29 7.79 -4.01
N ASN A 80 3.31 9.11 -3.75
CA ASN A 80 4.45 9.95 -4.04
C ASN A 80 5.69 9.57 -3.23
N ALA A 81 5.54 9.23 -1.95
CA ALA A 81 6.65 8.86 -1.08
C ALA A 81 7.35 7.58 -1.54
N ILE A 82 6.60 6.53 -1.91
CA ILE A 82 7.19 5.23 -2.31
C ILE A 82 7.66 5.18 -3.77
N LEU A 83 7.33 6.19 -4.59
CA LEU A 83 7.77 6.29 -5.98
C LEU A 83 8.92 7.27 -6.20
N ASN A 84 9.10 8.28 -5.34
CA ASN A 84 10.04 9.39 -5.57
C ASN A 84 11.40 9.23 -4.84
N ASN A 85 12.07 8.09 -4.94
CA ASN A 85 13.27 7.73 -4.16
C ASN A 85 14.54 8.62 -4.31
N ASN A 86 14.47 9.83 -4.89
CA ASN A 86 15.64 10.57 -5.39
C ASN A 86 15.75 12.05 -4.99
N SER A 87 15.06 12.56 -3.94
CA SER A 87 15.33 13.93 -3.46
C SER A 87 15.54 14.04 -1.95
N GLU A 88 16.40 14.97 -1.52
CA GLU A 88 16.73 15.21 -0.11
C GLU A 88 15.46 15.54 0.68
N GLY A 89 15.21 14.79 1.75
CA GLY A 89 13.97 14.86 2.55
C GLY A 89 12.97 13.74 2.27
N ILE A 90 13.08 13.05 1.12
CA ILE A 90 12.16 11.94 0.78
C ILE A 90 12.43 10.68 1.58
N LEU A 91 13.66 10.42 2.00
CA LEU A 91 13.98 9.19 2.76
C LEU A 91 13.10 9.01 4.00
N LYS A 92 12.77 10.11 4.70
CA LYS A 92 11.88 10.05 5.87
C LYS A 92 10.42 9.82 5.48
N GLU A 93 9.94 10.48 4.41
CA GLU A 93 8.56 10.28 3.93
C GLU A 93 8.37 8.87 3.35
N GLU A 94 9.37 8.33 2.65
CA GLU A 94 9.41 6.95 2.17
C GLU A 94 9.37 5.97 3.35
N GLU A 95 10.19 6.19 4.38
CA GLU A 95 10.19 5.37 5.59
C GLU A 95 8.82 5.39 6.29
N ILE A 96 8.22 6.57 6.49
CA ILE A 96 6.87 6.72 7.06
C ILE A 96 5.83 5.97 6.22
N ALA A 97 5.89 6.11 4.89
CA ALA A 97 4.95 5.46 3.99
C ALA A 97 5.05 3.93 4.07
N TRP A 98 6.26 3.36 4.01
CA TRP A 98 6.45 1.92 4.13
C TRP A 98 6.03 1.39 5.50
N ASN A 99 6.35 2.11 6.56
CA ASN A 99 5.91 1.75 7.91
C ASN A 99 4.39 1.73 8.05
N SER A 100 3.72 2.69 7.44
CA SER A 100 2.25 2.79 7.41
C SER A 100 1.63 1.67 6.58
N ILE A 101 2.19 1.37 5.41
CA ILE A 101 1.77 0.26 4.55
C ILE A 101 1.91 -1.08 5.30
N ILE A 102 3.03 -1.32 5.96
CA ILE A 102 3.28 -2.54 6.74
C ILE A 102 2.28 -2.67 7.89
N ASN A 103 2.04 -1.60 8.64
CA ASN A 103 1.09 -1.59 9.75
C ASN A 103 -0.36 -1.84 9.28
N ALA A 104 -0.79 -1.16 8.22
CA ALA A 104 -2.17 -1.21 7.73
C ALA A 104 -2.49 -2.51 6.98
N LEU A 105 -1.57 -2.99 6.15
CA LEU A 105 -1.81 -4.14 5.27
C LEU A 105 -1.28 -5.44 5.85
N GLY A 106 -0.12 -5.38 6.53
CA GLY A 106 0.62 -6.56 6.95
C GLY A 106 1.34 -7.25 5.78
N ILE A 107 2.44 -7.94 6.12
CA ILE A 107 3.35 -8.61 5.18
C ILE A 107 2.62 -9.54 4.20
N LYS A 108 1.69 -10.35 4.70
CA LYS A 108 0.94 -11.30 3.87
C LYS A 108 0.15 -10.61 2.76
N THR A 109 -0.54 -9.52 3.08
CA THR A 109 -1.36 -8.80 2.10
C THR A 109 -0.50 -8.05 1.09
N ILE A 110 0.61 -7.47 1.55
CA ILE A 110 1.60 -6.80 0.69
C ILE A 110 2.09 -7.75 -0.40
N PHE A 111 2.52 -8.95 -0.03
CA PHE A 111 2.98 -9.95 -1.00
C PHE A 111 1.86 -10.52 -1.88
N GLU A 112 0.66 -10.75 -1.34
CA GLU A 112 -0.51 -11.17 -2.15
C GLU A 112 -0.85 -10.13 -3.23
N ILE A 113 -0.75 -8.82 -2.92
CA ILE A 113 -0.99 -7.74 -3.88
C ILE A 113 0.08 -7.73 -4.97
N MET A 114 1.36 -7.80 -4.61
CA MET A 114 2.44 -7.86 -5.62
C MET A 114 2.26 -9.07 -6.55
N ASP A 115 2.04 -10.26 -5.98
CA ASP A 115 1.92 -11.49 -6.76
C ASP A 115 0.64 -11.53 -7.64
N ASN A 116 -0.42 -10.81 -7.24
CA ASN A 116 -1.72 -10.84 -7.91
C ASN A 116 -2.24 -9.46 -8.33
N TRP A 117 -1.35 -8.51 -8.65
CA TRP A 117 -1.70 -7.10 -8.87
C TRP A 117 -2.87 -6.88 -9.85
N LYS A 118 -2.97 -7.70 -10.92
CA LYS A 118 -4.07 -7.65 -11.91
C LYS A 118 -5.46 -7.80 -11.28
N LYS A 119 -5.58 -8.71 -10.30
CA LYS A 119 -6.84 -8.95 -9.57
C LYS A 119 -7.22 -7.73 -8.75
N TYR A 120 -6.24 -7.02 -8.19
CA TYR A 120 -6.47 -5.83 -7.38
C TYR A 120 -6.80 -4.61 -8.24
N VAL A 121 -6.10 -4.38 -9.36
CA VAL A 121 -6.46 -3.32 -10.31
C VAL A 121 -7.91 -3.44 -10.78
N GLY A 122 -8.34 -4.65 -11.18
CA GLY A 122 -9.73 -4.87 -11.60
C GLY A 122 -10.75 -4.64 -10.49
N ARG A 123 -10.37 -4.85 -9.22
CA ARG A 123 -11.22 -4.56 -8.05
C ARG A 123 -11.28 -3.06 -7.76
N SER A 124 -10.16 -2.34 -7.84
CA SER A 124 -10.11 -0.89 -7.62
C SER A 124 -11.00 -0.15 -8.62
N ILE A 125 -10.85 -0.44 -9.93
CA ILE A 125 -11.70 0.13 -10.98
C ILE A 125 -13.19 -0.14 -10.71
N ARG A 126 -13.52 -1.34 -10.23
CA ARG A 126 -14.91 -1.69 -9.90
C ARG A 126 -15.44 -0.87 -8.73
N ILE A 127 -14.63 -0.64 -7.69
CA ILE A 127 -15.04 0.15 -6.52
C ILE A 127 -15.23 1.62 -6.90
N GLU A 128 -14.31 2.21 -7.66
CA GLU A 128 -14.44 3.59 -8.15
C GLU A 128 -15.73 3.80 -8.95
N ASN A 129 -16.05 2.86 -9.85
CA ASN A 129 -17.29 2.91 -10.62
C ASN A 129 -18.53 2.85 -9.70
N LEU A 130 -18.52 1.96 -8.70
CA LEU A 130 -19.62 1.86 -7.72
C LEU A 130 -19.80 3.14 -6.90
N LEU A 131 -18.70 3.78 -6.49
CA LEU A 131 -18.73 5.04 -5.75
C LEU A 131 -19.26 6.18 -6.64
N SER A 132 -18.81 6.25 -7.89
CA SER A 132 -19.29 7.24 -8.87
C SER A 132 -20.79 7.10 -9.12
N ASP A 133 -21.27 5.87 -9.32
CA ASP A 133 -22.68 5.59 -9.53
C ASP A 133 -23.52 5.90 -8.29
N THR A 134 -23.00 5.59 -7.09
CA THR A 134 -23.64 5.95 -5.82
C THR A 134 -23.74 7.47 -5.65
N LYS A 135 -22.67 8.22 -5.91
CA LYS A 135 -22.65 9.69 -5.87
C LYS A 135 -23.69 10.27 -6.84
N LYS A 136 -23.77 9.76 -8.07
CA LYS A 136 -24.79 10.18 -9.06
C LYS A 136 -26.21 9.91 -8.57
N HIS A 137 -26.44 8.73 -7.98
CA HIS A 137 -27.77 8.35 -7.49
C HIS A 137 -28.21 9.27 -6.34
N LEU A 138 -27.37 9.45 -5.33
CA LEU A 138 -27.63 10.35 -4.20
C LEU A 138 -27.90 11.79 -4.65
N TYR A 139 -27.13 12.29 -5.62
CA TYR A 139 -27.36 13.62 -6.16
C TYR A 139 -28.69 13.73 -6.92
N THR A 140 -29.08 12.68 -7.64
CA THR A 140 -30.37 12.62 -8.33
C THR A 140 -31.52 12.58 -7.33
N GLU A 141 -31.44 11.75 -6.29
CA GLU A 141 -32.46 11.70 -5.22
C GLU A 141 -32.58 13.04 -4.49
N PHE A 142 -31.47 13.66 -4.11
CA PHE A 142 -31.45 14.98 -3.48
C PHE A 142 -32.13 16.07 -4.33
N LEU A 143 -31.96 16.01 -5.65
CA LEU A 143 -32.61 16.95 -6.58
C LEU A 143 -34.09 16.62 -6.88
N LEU A 144 -34.54 15.41 -6.55
CA LEU A 144 -35.92 14.95 -6.76
C LEU A 144 -36.77 15.08 -5.48
N GLU A 145 -36.17 15.41 -4.33
CA GLU A 145 -36.87 15.81 -3.12
C GLU A 145 -37.37 17.27 -3.25
N ASP A 146 -38.47 17.44 -4.00
CA ASP A 146 -39.43 18.56 -3.89
C ASP A 146 -40.69 18.09 -3.13
#